data_AF-A0AAJ5VR78-F1
#
_entry.id   AF-A0AAJ5VR78-F1
#
_cell.length_a   1.000
_cell.length_b   1.000
_cell.length_c   1.000
_cell.angle_alpha   90.00
_cell.angle_beta   90.00
_cell.angle_gamma   90.00
#
_symmetry.space_group_name_H-M   'P 1'
#
loop_
_entity.id
_entity.type
_entity.pdbx_description
1 polymer ?
#
loop_
_entity_poly.entity_id
_entity_poly.type
_entity_poly.pdbx_seq_one_letter_code
_entity_poly.pdbx_strand_id
1 'polypeptide(L)'
;MVTAGLLAATVGLVLPQAYAGDQSSASAPASKAAASTSSHAGMNHAQAAPRAFGDDPDGDGYIPANPPVSAEPSQANPPHRYFHEFQAHCSVTHTAPDDPIVFPGQPGASHDHTFMGNVSTNGNSTSASMDAANGTTCVAPGDKSGYWMPSLYKGDKKILPVDVQTIYYKAGVTDYTSVRPFPKGLRFLVGSPMQTAQEFRNHKGFVEGWECGESYFNTEFPASCPTGQDVQLNIRFQAPSCWDGKYLDTPNHTSHMAYPVVKAGTNDNVCPADHPVALPMIEFKMAWPVNGDTSDLRLASGAAHTFHYDFFNAWDNATLKAMVDHCIVGGLQCDPRGYDQTHPEAGAALDENYELPS
;
A
#
# COMPACT_ATOMS: atom_id res chain seq x y z
N MET A 1 45.43 43.48 -21.11
CA MET A 1 45.78 42.70 -22.30
C MET A 1 44.50 42.09 -22.86
N VAL A 2 44.26 42.40 -24.14
CA VAL A 2 43.33 41.78 -25.11
C VAL A 2 41.82 41.73 -24.79
N THR A 3 41.15 42.63 -25.49
CA THR A 3 39.73 42.77 -25.83
C THR A 3 39.20 41.65 -26.75
N ALA A 4 37.93 41.31 -26.52
CA ALA A 4 36.82 41.05 -27.45
C ALA A 4 37.03 40.24 -28.75
N GLY A 5 36.23 39.17 -28.88
CA GLY A 5 35.85 38.57 -30.15
C GLY A 5 34.42 38.01 -30.07
N LEU A 6 33.43 38.75 -30.58
CA LEU A 6 32.09 38.26 -30.88
C LEU A 6 32.01 38.14 -32.41
N LEU A 7 31.80 36.93 -32.93
CA LEU A 7 31.42 36.69 -34.32
C LEU A 7 29.90 36.46 -34.40
N ALA A 8 29.24 37.21 -35.27
CA ALA A 8 27.85 37.06 -35.62
C ALA A 8 27.67 35.90 -36.61
N ALA A 9 26.63 35.08 -36.42
CA ALA A 9 26.16 34.15 -37.44
C ALA A 9 24.65 34.32 -37.63
N THR A 10 24.28 34.50 -38.89
CA THR A 10 22.98 34.87 -39.44
C THR A 10 21.96 33.73 -39.38
N VAL A 11 20.71 34.07 -39.00
CA VAL A 11 19.53 33.19 -39.05
C VAL A 11 19.01 33.12 -40.50
N GLY A 12 19.02 31.93 -41.08
CA GLY A 12 18.36 31.62 -42.35
C GLY A 12 17.04 30.90 -42.11
N LEU A 13 15.92 31.55 -42.44
CA LEU A 13 14.59 30.92 -42.51
C LEU A 13 14.51 30.00 -43.73
N VAL A 14 14.03 28.77 -43.55
CA VAL A 14 13.61 27.88 -44.63
C VAL A 14 12.16 27.46 -44.38
N LEU A 15 11.28 27.82 -45.32
CA LEU A 15 9.88 27.38 -45.40
C LEU A 15 9.81 26.00 -46.11
N PRO A 16 8.94 25.07 -45.69
CA PRO A 16 8.76 23.81 -46.40
C PRO A 16 7.80 23.94 -47.58
N GLN A 17 8.23 23.47 -48.76
CA GLN A 17 7.38 23.23 -49.93
C GLN A 17 6.61 21.93 -49.78
N ALA A 18 5.30 22.00 -50.03
CA ALA A 18 4.41 20.84 -50.15
C ALA A 18 4.65 20.13 -51.50
N TYR A 19 4.83 18.81 -51.47
CA TYR A 19 4.78 17.96 -52.65
C TYR A 19 3.58 17.00 -52.53
N ALA A 20 2.66 17.15 -53.48
CA ALA A 20 1.64 16.15 -53.79
C ALA A 20 2.27 15.05 -54.66
N GLY A 21 1.96 13.79 -54.36
CA GLY A 21 2.43 12.62 -55.10
C GLY A 21 1.45 11.46 -54.94
N ASP A 22 1.11 10.89 -56.08
CA ASP A 22 -0.09 10.10 -56.40
C ASP A 22 -0.07 8.64 -55.92
N GLN A 23 -1.25 8.02 -55.96
CA GLN A 23 -1.49 6.62 -55.60
C GLN A 23 -0.79 5.62 -56.52
N SER A 24 -0.36 4.49 -55.96
CA SER A 24 -0.50 3.20 -56.64
C SER A 24 -0.53 2.03 -55.65
N SER A 25 -1.44 1.11 -55.95
CA SER A 25 -1.74 -0.14 -55.27
C SER A 25 -0.75 -1.24 -55.63
N ALA A 26 -0.29 -1.99 -54.64
CA ALA A 26 0.35 -3.29 -54.85
C ALA A 26 0.02 -4.21 -53.67
N SER A 27 -0.81 -5.22 -53.95
CA SER A 27 -1.15 -6.33 -53.07
C SER A 27 0.00 -7.34 -53.02
N ALA A 28 0.38 -7.75 -51.80
CA ALA A 28 1.31 -8.85 -51.55
C ALA A 28 0.74 -9.79 -50.47
N PRO A 29 1.05 -11.10 -50.50
CA PRO A 29 0.21 -12.15 -49.93
C PRO A 29 0.44 -12.36 -48.43
N ALA A 30 -0.64 -12.63 -47.71
CA ALA A 30 -0.63 -12.96 -46.30
C ALA A 30 -0.03 -14.36 -46.06
N SER A 31 1.12 -14.41 -45.39
CA SER A 31 1.61 -15.62 -44.72
C SER A 31 1.14 -15.59 -43.26
N LYS A 32 0.36 -16.60 -42.85
CA LYS A 32 -0.10 -16.77 -41.47
C LYS A 32 1.07 -17.23 -40.60
N ALA A 33 1.66 -16.30 -39.86
CA ALA A 33 2.44 -16.63 -38.67
C ALA A 33 1.47 -16.79 -37.50
N ALA A 34 1.39 -18.00 -36.94
CA ALA A 34 0.63 -18.29 -35.74
C ALA A 34 1.35 -17.65 -34.53
N ALA A 35 0.87 -16.48 -34.12
CA ALA A 35 1.19 -15.92 -32.82
C ALA A 35 0.35 -16.65 -31.78
N SER A 36 0.99 -17.33 -30.83
CA SER A 36 0.35 -17.81 -29.61
C SER A 36 0.00 -16.60 -28.75
N THR A 37 -1.20 -16.06 -28.96
CA THR A 37 -1.81 -15.11 -28.04
C THR A 37 -2.17 -15.85 -26.75
N SER A 38 -1.40 -15.66 -25.68
CA SER A 38 -1.88 -15.93 -24.33
C SER A 38 -3.04 -14.98 -24.06
N SER A 39 -4.26 -15.49 -24.13
CA SER A 39 -5.49 -14.76 -23.80
C SER A 39 -5.56 -14.49 -22.30
N HIS A 40 -5.14 -13.31 -21.86
CA HIS A 40 -5.55 -12.74 -20.57
C HIS A 40 -6.56 -11.59 -20.72
N ALA A 41 -7.14 -11.42 -21.91
CA ALA A 41 -8.32 -10.58 -22.09
C ALA A 41 -9.56 -11.37 -21.65
N GLY A 42 -10.06 -11.13 -20.44
CA GLY A 42 -11.42 -11.57 -20.07
C GLY A 42 -11.67 -12.03 -18.64
N MET A 43 -10.82 -11.75 -17.65
CA MET A 43 -11.28 -11.84 -16.27
C MET A 43 -11.99 -10.54 -15.92
N ASN A 44 -13.31 -10.52 -16.07
CA ASN A 44 -14.17 -9.55 -15.39
C ASN A 44 -14.02 -9.82 -13.89
N HIS A 45 -13.05 -9.17 -13.25
CA HIS A 45 -12.83 -9.24 -11.80
C HIS A 45 -13.88 -8.37 -11.09
N ALA A 46 -15.14 -8.80 -11.14
CA ALA A 46 -16.09 -8.41 -10.09
C ALA A 46 -15.57 -8.98 -8.77
N GLN A 47 -15.66 -8.21 -7.67
CA GLN A 47 -15.45 -8.74 -6.32
C GLN A 47 -16.19 -10.08 -6.20
N ALA A 48 -15.54 -11.09 -5.63
CA ALA A 48 -16.19 -12.38 -5.44
C ALA A 48 -17.48 -12.16 -4.64
N ALA A 49 -18.56 -12.85 -5.01
CA ALA A 49 -19.74 -12.83 -4.18
C ALA A 49 -19.37 -13.37 -2.78
N PRO A 50 -19.83 -12.73 -1.69
CA PRO A 50 -19.63 -13.24 -0.34
C PRO A 50 -19.99 -14.71 -0.20
N ARG A 51 -19.25 -15.43 0.64
CA ARG A 51 -19.38 -16.87 0.86
C ARG A 51 -19.06 -17.20 2.30
N ALA A 52 -19.80 -18.17 2.85
CA ALA A 52 -19.55 -18.67 4.18
C ALA A 52 -18.16 -19.32 4.27
N PHE A 53 -17.25 -18.69 5.01
CA PHE A 53 -15.90 -19.18 5.27
C PHE A 53 -15.28 -18.50 6.49
N GLY A 54 -14.65 -19.30 7.36
CA GLY A 54 -13.77 -18.79 8.40
C GLY A 54 -14.46 -17.82 9.36
N ASP A 55 -14.02 -16.56 9.32
CA ASP A 55 -14.51 -15.49 10.18
C ASP A 55 -15.90 -14.96 9.75
N ASP A 56 -16.39 -15.31 8.56
CA ASP A 56 -17.74 -15.06 8.05
C ASP A 56 -18.50 -16.40 7.89
N PRO A 57 -19.09 -16.96 8.96
CA PRO A 57 -19.71 -18.28 8.90
C PRO A 57 -21.07 -18.32 8.19
N ASP A 58 -21.76 -17.18 8.03
CA ASP A 58 -23.06 -17.12 7.34
C ASP A 58 -22.94 -16.69 5.86
N GLY A 59 -21.81 -16.11 5.49
CA GLY A 59 -21.46 -15.81 4.10
C GLY A 59 -22.13 -14.56 3.56
N ASP A 60 -22.58 -13.65 4.43
CA ASP A 60 -23.21 -12.40 4.01
C ASP A 60 -22.18 -11.30 3.67
N GLY A 61 -20.89 -11.54 3.96
CA GLY A 61 -19.76 -10.65 3.71
C GLY A 61 -19.51 -9.63 4.81
N TYR A 62 -20.30 -9.63 5.88
CA TYR A 62 -20.09 -8.79 7.06
C TYR A 62 -19.42 -9.61 8.16
N ILE A 63 -18.31 -9.09 8.69
CA ILE A 63 -17.64 -9.68 9.84
C ILE A 63 -17.81 -8.70 11.01
N PRO A 64 -18.75 -8.93 11.94
CA PRO A 64 -18.97 -8.00 13.05
C PRO A 64 -17.81 -8.02 14.04
N ALA A 65 -17.44 -6.84 14.52
CA ALA A 65 -16.55 -6.71 15.67
C ALA A 65 -17.28 -7.14 16.95
N ASN A 66 -16.54 -7.81 17.84
CA ASN A 66 -17.07 -8.29 19.11
C ASN A 66 -16.09 -7.99 20.27
N PRO A 67 -16.42 -7.07 21.18
CA PRO A 67 -17.58 -6.18 21.15
C PRO A 67 -17.46 -5.09 20.06
N PRO A 68 -18.57 -4.55 19.55
CA PRO A 68 -18.53 -3.33 18.75
C PRO A 68 -18.09 -2.14 19.62
N VAL A 69 -17.49 -1.14 18.98
CA VAL A 69 -17.03 0.09 19.61
C VAL A 69 -17.99 1.22 19.26
N SER A 70 -18.68 1.74 20.28
CA SER A 70 -19.42 3.00 20.16
C SER A 70 -18.50 4.16 20.57
N ALA A 71 -18.34 5.13 19.68
CA ALA A 71 -17.54 6.33 19.90
C ALA A 71 -18.16 7.51 19.14
N GLU A 72 -17.79 8.72 19.54
CA GLU A 72 -17.98 9.93 18.75
C GLU A 72 -16.61 10.39 18.22
N PRO A 73 -16.52 10.98 17.01
CA PRO A 73 -15.23 11.42 16.49
C PRO A 73 -14.64 12.51 17.38
N SER A 74 -13.40 12.32 17.83
CA SER A 74 -12.73 13.34 18.65
C SER A 74 -12.61 14.66 17.88
N GLN A 75 -12.86 15.75 18.59
CA GLN A 75 -12.76 17.12 18.07
C GLN A 75 -11.64 17.91 18.74
N ALA A 76 -10.83 17.25 19.58
CA ALA A 76 -9.75 17.88 20.32
C ALA A 76 -8.57 18.24 19.41
N ASN A 77 -7.73 19.14 19.90
CA ASN A 77 -6.49 19.53 19.25
C ASN A 77 -5.37 19.50 20.31
N PRO A 78 -4.73 18.34 20.53
CA PRO A 78 -3.68 18.19 21.51
C PRO A 78 -2.45 19.02 21.14
N PRO A 79 -1.52 19.29 22.08
CA PRO A 79 -0.28 20.01 21.79
C PRO A 79 0.47 19.38 20.62
N HIS A 80 1.00 20.24 19.74
CA HIS A 80 1.71 19.83 18.55
C HIS A 80 2.91 18.94 18.89
N ARG A 81 2.98 17.79 18.22
CA ARG A 81 4.14 16.91 18.17
C ARG A 81 4.46 16.70 16.70
N TYR A 82 5.75 16.61 16.36
CA TYR A 82 6.14 16.47 14.95
C TYR A 82 5.82 15.08 14.40
N PHE A 83 5.88 14.07 15.25
CA PHE A 83 5.67 12.68 14.90
C PHE A 83 4.71 12.04 15.89
N HIS A 84 3.99 11.02 15.40
CA HIS A 84 3.04 10.20 16.14
C HIS A 84 2.90 8.91 15.34
N GLU A 85 3.99 8.15 15.32
CA GLU A 85 4.15 7.00 14.44
C GLU A 85 5.09 5.93 15.00
N PHE A 86 4.92 4.70 14.52
CA PHE A 86 5.93 3.65 14.65
C PHE A 86 6.08 2.89 13.34
N GLN A 87 7.19 2.15 13.21
CA GLN A 87 7.51 1.38 12.01
C GLN A 87 7.33 -0.12 12.29
N ALA A 88 6.49 -0.80 11.51
CA ALA A 88 6.55 -2.24 11.37
C ALA A 88 7.53 -2.58 10.25
N HIS A 89 8.53 -3.39 10.59
CA HIS A 89 9.62 -3.77 9.69
C HIS A 89 9.46 -5.23 9.33
N CYS A 90 9.04 -5.53 8.11
CA CYS A 90 8.72 -6.89 7.70
C CYS A 90 9.35 -7.22 6.35
N SER A 91 9.96 -8.40 6.23
CA SER A 91 10.47 -8.90 4.94
C SER A 91 9.42 -9.71 4.18
N VAL A 92 9.66 -9.93 2.89
CA VAL A 92 8.83 -10.83 2.07
C VAL A 92 8.84 -12.25 2.66
N THR A 93 7.67 -12.86 2.78
CA THR A 93 7.51 -14.27 3.16
C THR A 93 7.53 -15.16 1.91
N HIS A 94 6.62 -14.88 0.98
CA HIS A 94 6.41 -15.63 -0.25
C HIS A 94 5.55 -14.84 -1.22
N THR A 95 5.23 -15.46 -2.36
CA THR A 95 4.28 -14.93 -3.33
C THR A 95 3.29 -16.00 -3.73
N ALA A 96 2.02 -15.66 -3.92
CA ALA A 96 0.99 -16.59 -4.34
C ALA A 96 -0.16 -15.87 -5.06
N PRO A 97 -0.88 -16.54 -5.98
CA PRO A 97 -2.14 -16.07 -6.56
C PRO A 97 -3.33 -16.17 -5.60
N ASP A 98 -3.12 -15.75 -4.36
CA ASP A 98 -4.06 -15.90 -3.25
C ASP A 98 -4.50 -14.53 -2.74
N ASP A 99 -5.73 -14.46 -2.22
CA ASP A 99 -6.25 -13.28 -1.52
C ASP A 99 -7.33 -13.74 -0.55
N PRO A 100 -7.02 -13.88 0.75
CA PRO A 100 -7.99 -14.35 1.74
C PRO A 100 -9.08 -13.35 2.07
N ILE A 101 -8.97 -12.08 1.64
CA ILE A 101 -10.00 -11.07 1.84
C ILE A 101 -11.01 -11.14 0.70
N VAL A 102 -10.54 -11.05 -0.55
CA VAL A 102 -11.40 -11.00 -1.74
C VAL A 102 -11.88 -12.39 -2.17
N PHE A 103 -11.06 -13.42 -1.98
CA PHE A 103 -11.35 -14.81 -2.38
C PHE A 103 -11.18 -15.79 -1.20
N PRO A 104 -11.93 -15.61 -0.10
CA PRO A 104 -11.81 -16.45 1.09
C PRO A 104 -12.08 -17.92 0.77
N GLY A 105 -11.19 -18.80 1.22
CA GLY A 105 -11.26 -20.25 1.00
C GLY A 105 -11.01 -20.69 -0.45
N GLN A 106 -10.47 -19.80 -1.29
CA GLN A 106 -10.27 -20.07 -2.73
C GLN A 106 -8.81 -19.80 -3.15
N PRO A 107 -7.85 -20.66 -2.74
CA PRO A 107 -6.46 -20.56 -3.19
C PRO A 107 -6.34 -20.56 -4.72
N GLY A 108 -5.49 -19.69 -5.26
CA GLY A 108 -5.25 -19.54 -6.70
C GLY A 108 -6.29 -18.72 -7.46
N ALA A 109 -7.27 -18.13 -6.78
CA ALA A 109 -8.34 -17.36 -7.42
C ALA A 109 -7.97 -15.90 -7.73
N SER A 110 -6.88 -15.38 -7.16
CA SER A 110 -6.44 -13.99 -7.37
C SER A 110 -5.30 -13.89 -8.38
N HIS A 111 -4.91 -12.66 -8.71
CA HIS A 111 -3.60 -12.43 -9.32
C HIS A 111 -2.49 -12.62 -8.27
N ASP A 112 -1.24 -12.71 -8.73
CA ASP A 112 -0.11 -13.00 -7.85
C ASP A 112 0.22 -11.82 -6.93
N HIS A 113 0.20 -12.05 -5.62
CA HIS A 113 0.58 -11.11 -4.60
C HIS A 113 1.95 -11.44 -4.00
N THR A 114 2.66 -10.41 -3.54
CA THR A 114 3.83 -10.52 -2.67
C THR A 114 3.39 -10.30 -1.22
N PHE A 115 3.60 -11.32 -0.38
CA PHE A 115 3.18 -11.33 1.02
C PHE A 115 4.34 -11.01 1.96
N MET A 116 4.04 -10.31 3.06
CA MET A 116 4.96 -9.94 4.14
C MET A 116 4.28 -10.14 5.50
N GLY A 117 5.08 -10.25 6.56
CA GLY A 117 4.62 -10.45 7.93
C GLY A 117 4.31 -11.92 8.20
N ASN A 118 3.05 -12.25 8.43
CA ASN A 118 2.64 -13.60 8.79
C ASN A 118 3.02 -14.63 7.70
N VAL A 119 3.82 -15.62 8.09
CA VAL A 119 4.40 -16.63 7.19
C VAL A 119 3.36 -17.61 6.65
N SER A 120 2.17 -17.70 7.26
CA SER A 120 1.11 -18.62 6.84
C SER A 120 0.00 -17.95 6.03
N THR A 121 0.08 -16.66 5.72
CA THR A 121 -0.95 -15.97 4.93
C THR A 121 -1.12 -16.64 3.56
N ASN A 122 -2.32 -17.06 3.23
CA ASN A 122 -2.73 -17.69 1.97
C ASN A 122 -4.26 -17.62 1.81
N GLY A 123 -4.82 -18.16 0.72
CA GLY A 123 -6.26 -18.09 0.42
C GLY A 123 -7.20 -18.71 1.46
N ASN A 124 -6.70 -19.52 2.40
CA ASN A 124 -7.48 -20.11 3.50
C ASN A 124 -7.31 -19.38 4.85
N SER A 125 -6.69 -18.20 4.85
CA SER A 125 -6.40 -17.50 6.12
C SER A 125 -7.67 -17.01 6.79
N THR A 126 -7.72 -17.23 8.10
CA THR A 126 -8.68 -16.70 9.06
C THR A 126 -7.94 -16.03 10.21
N SER A 127 -8.63 -15.19 11.00
CA SER A 127 -8.04 -14.56 12.18
C SER A 127 -7.44 -15.61 13.13
N ALA A 128 -8.12 -16.74 13.33
CA ALA A 128 -7.65 -17.84 14.16
C ALA A 128 -6.40 -18.52 13.58
N SER A 129 -6.36 -18.77 12.26
CA SER A 129 -5.21 -19.42 11.63
C SER A 129 -3.96 -18.54 11.67
N MET A 130 -4.13 -17.22 11.49
CA MET A 130 -3.02 -16.27 11.50
C MET A 130 -2.49 -16.08 12.93
N ASP A 131 -3.38 -16.05 13.93
CA ASP A 131 -2.97 -15.99 15.33
C ASP A 131 -2.19 -17.24 15.78
N ALA A 132 -2.65 -18.41 15.34
CA ALA A 132 -2.00 -19.69 15.62
C ALA A 132 -0.72 -19.92 14.82
N ALA A 133 -0.38 -19.03 13.87
CA ALA A 133 0.83 -19.15 13.08
C ALA A 133 2.08 -19.05 13.98
N ASN A 134 3.04 -19.94 13.73
CA ASN A 134 4.30 -20.02 14.48
C ASN A 134 5.40 -19.11 13.92
N GLY A 135 5.06 -18.05 13.19
CA GLY A 135 6.07 -17.14 12.67
C GLY A 135 5.55 -15.90 11.96
N THR A 136 6.41 -14.90 11.94
CA THR A 136 6.29 -13.68 11.15
C THR A 136 7.69 -13.30 10.64
N THR A 137 7.76 -12.60 9.51
CA THR A 137 8.99 -11.94 9.05
C THR A 137 9.12 -10.51 9.59
N CYS A 138 8.16 -10.05 10.38
CA CYS A 138 8.26 -8.78 11.08
C CYS A 138 9.27 -8.86 12.23
N VAL A 139 10.00 -7.77 12.46
CA VAL A 139 11.01 -7.69 13.54
C VAL A 139 10.37 -7.89 14.92
N ALA A 140 9.17 -7.34 15.14
CA ALA A 140 8.39 -7.59 16.35
C ALA A 140 7.64 -8.94 16.22
N PRO A 141 7.93 -9.97 17.05
CA PRO A 141 7.26 -11.27 16.98
C PRO A 141 5.74 -11.19 17.24
N GLY A 142 5.31 -10.15 17.96
CA GLY A 142 3.90 -9.85 18.17
C GLY A 142 3.15 -9.40 16.92
N ASP A 143 3.83 -8.99 15.84
CA ASP A 143 3.17 -8.65 14.57
C ASP A 143 2.99 -9.89 13.70
N LYS A 144 1.86 -10.58 13.88
CA LYS A 144 1.44 -11.68 13.02
C LYS A 144 0.44 -11.23 11.95
N SER A 145 0.45 -9.97 11.56
CA SER A 145 -0.46 -9.46 10.52
C SER A 145 0.00 -9.87 9.13
N GLY A 146 -0.96 -9.93 8.20
CA GLY A 146 -0.70 -10.12 6.79
C GLY A 146 -0.68 -8.77 6.07
N TYR A 147 0.36 -8.57 5.27
CA TYR A 147 0.51 -7.40 4.40
C TYR A 147 0.83 -7.91 3.00
N TRP A 148 0.04 -7.54 2.00
CA TRP A 148 0.34 -7.95 0.63
C TRP A 148 -0.07 -6.91 -0.40
N MET A 149 0.56 -7.02 -1.56
CA MET A 149 0.38 -6.13 -2.71
C MET A 149 0.64 -6.93 -3.99
N PRO A 150 0.19 -6.47 -5.17
CA PRO A 150 0.47 -7.12 -6.44
C PRO A 150 1.97 -7.30 -6.65
N SER A 151 2.38 -8.51 -7.04
CA SER A 151 3.79 -8.76 -7.32
C SER A 151 4.28 -7.94 -8.51
N LEU A 152 5.48 -7.38 -8.40
CA LEU A 152 6.15 -6.66 -9.49
C LEU A 152 6.83 -7.66 -10.43
N TYR A 153 6.75 -7.40 -11.73
CA TYR A 153 7.44 -8.15 -12.77
C TYR A 153 8.22 -7.21 -13.68
N LYS A 154 9.36 -7.69 -14.18
CA LYS A 154 10.04 -7.15 -15.35
C LYS A 154 9.99 -8.22 -16.45
N GLY A 155 9.17 -8.00 -17.47
CA GLY A 155 8.76 -9.07 -18.40
C GLY A 155 8.06 -10.21 -17.65
N ASP A 156 8.63 -11.41 -17.69
CA ASP A 156 8.13 -12.60 -16.97
C ASP A 156 8.86 -12.85 -15.65
N LYS A 157 9.91 -12.09 -15.35
CA LYS A 157 10.68 -12.26 -14.11
C LYS A 157 10.00 -11.48 -12.99
N LYS A 158 9.58 -12.20 -11.95
CA LYS A 158 9.12 -11.61 -10.69
C LYS A 158 10.27 -10.91 -9.98
N ILE A 159 10.03 -9.69 -9.52
CA ILE A 159 10.96 -8.88 -8.75
C ILE A 159 10.37 -8.69 -7.36
N LEU A 160 11.08 -9.19 -6.35
CA LEU A 160 10.68 -9.01 -4.96
C LEU A 160 11.30 -7.71 -4.40
N PRO A 161 10.63 -7.05 -3.45
CA PRO A 161 11.29 -6.09 -2.59
C PRO A 161 12.54 -6.69 -1.96
N VAL A 162 13.60 -5.90 -1.83
CA VAL A 162 14.84 -6.31 -1.14
C VAL A 162 14.81 -5.87 0.30
N ASP A 163 15.40 -6.67 1.17
CA ASP A 163 15.52 -6.40 2.59
C ASP A 163 14.15 -6.22 3.30
N VAL A 164 14.21 -5.64 4.48
CA VAL A 164 13.06 -5.33 5.31
C VAL A 164 12.30 -4.15 4.71
N GLN A 165 11.00 -4.32 4.46
CA GLN A 165 10.11 -3.24 4.05
C GLN A 165 9.62 -2.47 5.27
N THR A 166 9.37 -1.17 5.09
CA THR A 166 8.81 -0.33 6.15
C THR A 166 7.32 -0.13 5.93
N ILE A 167 6.54 -0.54 6.92
CA ILE A 167 5.11 -0.28 7.01
C ILE A 167 4.92 0.68 8.18
N TYR A 168 4.54 1.93 7.90
CA TYR A 168 4.33 2.89 8.98
C TYR A 168 2.92 2.77 9.54
N TYR A 169 2.82 2.93 10.85
CA TYR A 169 1.58 3.14 11.59
C TYR A 169 1.59 4.58 12.10
N LYS A 170 0.77 5.46 11.53
CA LYS A 170 0.77 6.90 11.81
C LYS A 170 -0.57 7.38 12.35
N ALA A 171 -0.61 8.49 13.07
CA ALA A 171 -1.86 9.21 13.25
C ALA A 171 -2.33 9.83 11.91
N GLY A 172 -3.56 9.52 11.47
CA GLY A 172 -4.21 10.19 10.34
C GLY A 172 -5.10 11.38 10.74
N VAL A 173 -5.42 11.50 12.03
CA VAL A 173 -6.26 12.56 12.61
C VAL A 173 -5.42 13.54 13.41
N THR A 174 -5.92 14.77 13.60
CA THR A 174 -5.26 15.81 14.42
C THR A 174 -5.17 15.40 15.89
N ASP A 175 -6.24 14.81 16.44
CA ASP A 175 -6.20 14.26 17.78
C ASP A 175 -5.54 12.87 17.80
N TYR A 176 -4.22 12.85 17.69
CA TYR A 176 -3.43 11.63 17.76
C TYR A 176 -3.62 10.87 19.10
N THR A 177 -4.07 11.54 20.17
CA THR A 177 -4.32 10.91 21.47
C THR A 177 -5.62 10.09 21.50
N SER A 178 -6.48 10.24 20.49
CA SER A 178 -7.71 9.45 20.34
C SER A 178 -7.52 8.13 19.58
N VAL A 179 -6.35 7.92 18.98
CA VAL A 179 -6.05 6.74 18.16
C VAL A 179 -6.04 5.49 19.04
N ARG A 180 -6.71 4.43 18.56
CA ARG A 180 -6.83 3.13 19.25
C ARG A 180 -6.14 2.04 18.45
N PRO A 181 -5.64 0.95 19.07
CA PRO A 181 -5.12 -0.19 18.33
C PRO A 181 -6.21 -0.82 17.44
N PHE A 182 -5.80 -1.35 16.28
CA PHE A 182 -6.69 -2.11 15.41
C PHE A 182 -7.32 -3.28 16.16
N PRO A 183 -8.64 -3.51 16.04
CA PRO A 183 -9.24 -4.73 16.56
C PRO A 183 -8.70 -5.93 15.80
N LYS A 184 -8.46 -7.04 16.51
CA LYS A 184 -7.96 -8.27 15.90
C LYS A 184 -8.91 -8.73 14.81
N GLY A 185 -8.33 -9.08 13.66
CA GLY A 185 -9.07 -9.55 12.51
C GLY A 185 -9.63 -8.46 11.59
N LEU A 186 -9.48 -7.17 11.93
CA LEU A 186 -9.78 -6.09 10.99
C LEU A 186 -9.02 -6.30 9.68
N ARG A 187 -9.69 -6.18 8.55
CA ARG A 187 -9.07 -6.32 7.24
C ARG A 187 -9.71 -5.39 6.23
N PHE A 188 -8.91 -4.85 5.31
CA PHE A 188 -9.39 -3.94 4.29
C PHE A 188 -8.45 -3.88 3.09
N LEU A 189 -8.98 -3.35 1.99
CA LEU A 189 -8.25 -3.07 0.75
C LEU A 189 -7.96 -1.58 0.62
N VAL A 190 -6.83 -1.23 0.00
CA VAL A 190 -6.45 0.15 -0.29
C VAL A 190 -6.10 0.31 -1.77
N GLY A 191 -6.83 1.16 -2.48
CA GLY A 191 -6.74 1.26 -3.94
C GLY A 191 -7.59 0.21 -4.65
N SER A 192 -7.36 0.03 -5.95
CA SER A 192 -8.08 -0.98 -6.74
C SER A 192 -7.25 -1.48 -7.92
N PRO A 193 -7.31 -2.79 -8.24
CA PRO A 193 -6.68 -3.32 -9.46
C PRO A 193 -7.33 -2.80 -10.74
N MET A 194 -8.52 -2.19 -10.66
CA MET A 194 -9.28 -1.68 -11.81
C MET A 194 -9.24 -0.15 -11.94
N GLN A 195 -8.57 0.54 -11.02
CA GLN A 195 -8.51 2.00 -11.07
C GLN A 195 -7.75 2.46 -12.32
N THR A 196 -8.16 3.57 -12.89
CA THR A 196 -7.42 4.28 -13.95
C THR A 196 -6.25 5.07 -13.34
N ALA A 197 -5.29 5.49 -14.17
CA ALA A 197 -4.21 6.39 -13.74
C ALA A 197 -4.73 7.69 -13.08
N GLN A 198 -5.87 8.20 -13.53
CA GLN A 198 -6.48 9.41 -12.95
C GLN A 198 -7.10 9.14 -11.59
N GLU A 199 -7.76 7.99 -11.41
CA GLU A 199 -8.30 7.56 -10.11
C GLU A 199 -7.16 7.28 -9.12
N PHE A 200 -6.09 6.62 -9.55
CA PHE A 200 -4.89 6.41 -8.74
C PHE A 200 -4.28 7.74 -8.28
N ARG A 201 -4.10 8.71 -9.20
CA ARG A 201 -3.59 10.06 -8.86
C ARG A 201 -4.48 10.80 -7.86
N ASN A 202 -5.79 10.63 -7.97
CA ASN A 202 -6.77 11.33 -7.14
C ASN A 202 -7.11 10.58 -5.86
N HIS A 203 -6.58 9.37 -5.67
CA HIS A 203 -6.84 8.57 -4.50
C HIS A 203 -6.31 9.28 -3.25
N LYS A 204 -7.11 9.30 -2.17
CA LYS A 204 -6.75 10.02 -0.94
C LYS A 204 -5.47 9.50 -0.29
N GLY A 205 -5.14 8.24 -0.51
CA GLY A 205 -3.91 7.60 -0.04
C GLY A 205 -2.68 7.83 -0.92
N PHE A 206 -2.79 8.53 -2.06
CA PHE A 206 -1.67 8.76 -2.98
C PHE A 206 -0.60 9.65 -2.32
N VAL A 207 0.60 9.11 -2.16
CA VAL A 207 1.75 9.85 -1.63
C VAL A 207 2.87 9.82 -2.65
N GLU A 208 3.02 10.91 -3.40
CA GLU A 208 4.07 11.10 -4.42
C GLU A 208 4.14 10.05 -5.55
N GLY A 209 3.32 8.99 -5.53
CA GLY A 209 3.21 8.01 -6.61
C GLY A 209 4.42 7.09 -6.73
N TRP A 210 4.70 6.64 -7.95
CA TRP A 210 5.90 5.85 -8.26
C TRP A 210 7.13 6.74 -8.34
N GLU A 211 8.18 6.34 -7.63
CA GLU A 211 9.40 7.11 -7.47
C GLU A 211 10.62 6.32 -7.91
N CYS A 212 11.56 6.97 -8.60
CA CYS A 212 12.86 6.38 -8.89
C CYS A 212 13.93 7.45 -9.06
N GLY A 213 14.88 7.50 -8.11
CA GLY A 213 15.84 8.61 -8.01
C GLY A 213 15.10 9.94 -7.87
N GLU A 214 15.39 10.89 -8.75
CA GLU A 214 14.75 12.22 -8.77
C GLU A 214 13.41 12.24 -9.54
N SER A 215 12.90 11.09 -9.99
CA SER A 215 11.58 11.00 -10.63
C SER A 215 10.52 10.67 -9.57
N TYR A 216 9.52 11.53 -9.43
CA TYR A 216 8.44 11.43 -8.45
C TYR A 216 7.13 12.00 -9.03
N PHE A 217 6.00 11.86 -8.32
CA PHE A 217 4.62 12.17 -8.77
C PHE A 217 4.11 11.37 -9.97
N ASN A 218 4.68 10.19 -10.22
CA ASN A 218 4.31 9.37 -11.37
C ASN A 218 3.13 8.43 -11.05
N THR A 219 2.17 8.35 -11.98
CA THR A 219 1.08 7.37 -11.93
C THR A 219 1.46 6.07 -12.63
N GLU A 220 2.38 6.15 -13.59
CA GLU A 220 3.00 4.99 -14.24
C GLU A 220 4.41 4.78 -13.70
N PHE A 221 4.99 3.61 -13.95
CA PHE A 221 6.42 3.43 -13.76
C PHE A 221 7.16 4.44 -14.65
N PRO A 222 8.18 5.15 -14.10
CA PRO A 222 9.10 5.90 -14.94
C PRO A 222 9.66 5.00 -16.05
N ALA A 223 9.88 5.53 -17.25
CA ALA A 223 10.43 4.73 -18.37
C ALA A 223 11.88 4.28 -18.12
N SER A 224 12.59 4.96 -17.23
CA SER A 224 13.93 4.60 -16.78
C SER A 224 14.17 5.06 -15.36
N CYS A 225 15.03 4.33 -14.67
CA CYS A 225 15.61 4.65 -13.38
C CYS A 225 17.11 4.97 -13.53
N PRO A 226 17.71 5.82 -12.68
CA PRO A 226 19.17 5.92 -12.57
C PRO A 226 19.78 4.53 -12.37
N THR A 227 21.00 4.30 -12.86
CA THR A 227 21.71 3.03 -12.64
C THR A 227 22.60 3.16 -11.41
N GLY A 228 22.42 2.28 -10.44
CA GLY A 228 23.22 2.25 -9.21
C GLY A 228 22.77 1.11 -8.29
N GLN A 229 23.66 0.67 -7.41
CA GLN A 229 23.37 -0.44 -6.49
C GLN A 229 22.28 -0.08 -5.48
N ASP A 230 22.22 1.20 -5.08
CA ASP A 230 21.25 1.70 -4.10
C ASP A 230 19.99 2.32 -4.74
N VAL A 231 19.86 2.24 -6.08
CA VAL A 231 18.68 2.77 -6.77
C VAL A 231 17.54 1.78 -6.64
N GLN A 232 16.41 2.29 -6.15
CA GLN A 232 15.18 1.54 -5.98
C GLN A 232 14.03 2.24 -6.71
N LEU A 233 13.10 1.43 -7.21
CA LEU A 233 11.76 1.87 -7.53
C LEU A 233 10.94 1.85 -6.23
N ASN A 234 10.28 2.94 -5.90
CA ASN A 234 9.55 3.09 -4.65
C ASN A 234 8.10 3.48 -4.89
N ILE A 235 7.24 3.16 -3.92
CA ILE A 235 5.90 3.71 -3.82
C ILE A 235 5.54 3.92 -2.35
N ARG A 236 4.79 5.00 -2.11
CA ARG A 236 4.14 5.27 -0.82
C ARG A 236 2.63 5.35 -1.01
N PHE A 237 1.89 4.60 -0.19
CA PHE A 237 0.42 4.59 -0.28
C PHE A 237 -0.23 4.41 1.09
N GLN A 238 -1.13 5.33 1.43
CA GLN A 238 -1.75 5.42 2.76
C GLN A 238 -3.15 4.79 2.77
N ALA A 239 -3.48 4.13 3.87
CA ALA A 239 -4.80 3.56 4.16
C ALA A 239 -5.77 4.61 4.71
N PRO A 240 -7.09 4.35 4.68
CA PRO A 240 -8.03 4.99 5.60
C PRO A 240 -7.65 4.71 7.07
N SER A 241 -8.04 5.61 7.98
CA SER A 241 -7.67 5.53 9.41
C SER A 241 -8.85 5.80 10.36
N CYS A 242 -10.07 5.77 9.85
CA CYS A 242 -11.31 5.95 10.60
C CYS A 242 -12.20 4.74 10.38
N TRP A 243 -12.67 4.14 11.46
CA TRP A 243 -13.44 2.90 11.45
C TRP A 243 -14.85 3.11 11.98
N ASP A 244 -15.81 2.39 11.41
CA ASP A 244 -17.23 2.46 11.79
C ASP A 244 -17.54 1.92 13.20
N GLY A 245 -16.58 1.23 13.82
CA GLY A 245 -16.72 0.65 15.14
C GLY A 245 -17.55 -0.64 15.17
N LYS A 246 -18.01 -1.14 14.03
CA LYS A 246 -19.00 -2.22 13.93
C LYS A 246 -18.47 -3.44 13.20
N TYR A 247 -17.75 -3.26 12.10
CA TYR A 247 -17.39 -4.37 11.20
C TYR A 247 -15.88 -4.48 11.00
N LEU A 248 -15.33 -5.67 11.24
CA LEU A 248 -13.95 -6.02 10.90
C LEU A 248 -13.75 -6.21 9.40
N ASP A 249 -14.83 -6.50 8.68
CA ASP A 249 -14.90 -6.53 7.23
C ASP A 249 -16.35 -6.30 6.76
N THR A 250 -16.51 -5.82 5.54
CA THR A 250 -17.81 -5.58 4.87
C THR A 250 -17.77 -6.18 3.46
N PRO A 251 -18.91 -6.40 2.78
CA PRO A 251 -18.92 -7.13 1.50
C PRO A 251 -18.04 -6.57 0.38
N ASN A 252 -17.70 -5.29 0.43
CA ASN A 252 -16.79 -4.64 -0.54
C ASN A 252 -15.37 -4.38 0.02
N HIS A 253 -15.09 -4.90 1.20
CA HIS A 253 -13.84 -4.84 1.95
C HIS A 253 -13.28 -3.43 2.25
N THR A 254 -14.11 -2.41 2.12
CA THR A 254 -13.68 -1.01 2.20
C THR A 254 -14.66 -0.12 2.95
N SER A 255 -15.97 -0.40 2.93
CA SER A 255 -17.00 0.49 3.48
C SER A 255 -17.03 0.64 4.99
N HIS A 256 -16.34 -0.22 5.75
CA HIS A 256 -16.19 -0.06 7.20
C HIS A 256 -15.04 0.87 7.58
N MET A 257 -14.24 1.33 6.60
CA MET A 257 -13.11 2.23 6.77
C MET A 257 -13.28 3.52 5.97
N ALA A 258 -12.83 4.64 6.51
CA ALA A 258 -12.86 5.93 5.86
C ALA A 258 -11.55 6.71 6.07
N TYR A 259 -11.22 7.55 5.10
CA TYR A 259 -10.19 8.56 5.27
C TYR A 259 -10.72 9.69 6.16
N PRO A 260 -9.87 10.28 7.02
CA PRO A 260 -10.20 11.51 7.74
C PRO A 260 -10.71 12.61 6.80
N VAL A 261 -11.53 13.49 7.36
CA VAL A 261 -12.06 14.67 6.69
C VAL A 261 -11.58 15.92 7.41
N VAL A 262 -11.43 17.01 6.65
CA VAL A 262 -11.08 18.30 7.24
C VAL A 262 -12.29 18.83 8.01
N LYS A 263 -12.11 19.12 9.29
CA LYS A 263 -13.10 19.77 10.14
C LYS A 263 -13.38 21.18 9.61
N ALA A 264 -14.64 21.44 9.30
CA ALA A 264 -15.08 22.70 8.70
C ALA A 264 -14.61 23.92 9.50
N GLY A 265 -14.00 24.88 8.81
CA GLY A 265 -13.47 26.12 9.42
C GLY A 265 -12.11 25.96 10.10
N THR A 266 -11.45 24.81 9.98
CA THR A 266 -10.11 24.53 10.54
C THR A 266 -9.25 23.81 9.50
N ASN A 267 -7.99 23.54 9.84
CA ASN A 267 -7.12 22.62 9.10
C ASN A 267 -6.97 21.27 9.83
N ASP A 268 -7.87 20.97 10.77
CA ASP A 268 -7.80 19.77 11.57
C ASP A 268 -8.43 18.59 10.82
N ASN A 269 -7.76 17.43 10.83
CA ASN A 269 -8.30 16.19 10.31
C ASN A 269 -9.05 15.45 11.42
N VAL A 270 -10.29 15.08 11.17
CA VAL A 270 -11.13 14.32 12.10
C VAL A 270 -11.78 13.14 11.39
N CYS A 271 -12.14 12.13 12.15
CA CYS A 271 -12.96 11.07 11.60
C CYS A 271 -14.38 11.55 11.28
N PRO A 272 -14.99 11.07 10.19
CA PRO A 272 -16.38 11.38 9.89
C PRO A 272 -17.32 10.67 10.88
N ALA A 273 -18.54 11.18 11.05
CA ALA A 273 -19.48 10.71 12.06
C ALA A 273 -19.94 9.25 11.87
N ASP A 274 -19.92 8.75 10.63
CA ASP A 274 -20.22 7.36 10.31
C ASP A 274 -19.03 6.42 10.54
N HIS A 275 -17.81 6.95 10.74
CA HIS A 275 -16.59 6.20 11.04
C HIS A 275 -15.85 6.77 12.26
N PRO A 276 -16.47 6.80 13.45
CA PRO A 276 -16.02 7.66 14.54
C PRO A 276 -14.76 7.18 15.26
N VAL A 277 -14.29 5.95 15.00
CA VAL A 277 -13.16 5.36 15.71
C VAL A 277 -11.85 5.63 14.97
N ALA A 278 -10.99 6.48 15.53
CA ALA A 278 -9.65 6.71 15.01
C ALA A 278 -8.74 5.49 15.23
N LEU A 279 -8.15 4.98 14.16
CA LEU A 279 -7.18 3.89 14.14
C LEU A 279 -5.86 4.39 13.50
N PRO A 280 -4.74 3.65 13.58
CA PRO A 280 -3.53 4.02 12.88
C PRO A 280 -3.78 4.06 11.37
N MET A 281 -3.20 5.03 10.70
CA MET A 281 -3.07 5.07 9.25
C MET A 281 -1.87 4.23 8.86
N ILE A 282 -2.12 3.12 8.16
CA ILE A 282 -1.05 2.33 7.55
C ILE A 282 -0.52 3.10 6.34
N GLU A 283 0.80 3.21 6.21
CA GLU A 283 1.46 3.65 4.98
C GLU A 283 2.44 2.57 4.53
N PHE A 284 2.16 1.98 3.38
CA PHE A 284 3.11 1.11 2.70
C PHE A 284 4.21 1.99 2.11
N LYS A 285 5.46 1.76 2.50
CA LYS A 285 6.65 2.28 1.81
C LYS A 285 7.42 1.10 1.26
N MET A 286 7.20 0.80 -0.03
CA MET A 286 7.69 -0.42 -0.66
C MET A 286 8.76 -0.06 -1.68
N ALA A 287 9.85 -0.84 -1.69
CA ALA A 287 11.02 -0.59 -2.51
C ALA A 287 11.49 -1.85 -3.23
N TRP A 288 11.68 -1.77 -4.54
CA TRP A 288 12.23 -2.86 -5.35
C TRP A 288 13.61 -2.49 -5.89
N PRO A 289 14.54 -3.46 -6.01
CA PRO A 289 15.91 -3.24 -6.51
C PRO A 289 15.91 -3.10 -8.04
N VAL A 290 15.14 -2.15 -8.55
CA VAL A 290 14.97 -1.92 -9.98
C VAL A 290 15.68 -0.63 -10.36
N ASN A 291 16.55 -0.74 -11.36
CA ASN A 291 17.34 0.36 -11.89
C ASN A 291 17.52 0.22 -13.41
N GLY A 292 17.98 1.28 -14.06
CA GLY A 292 18.16 1.30 -15.51
C GLY A 292 16.83 1.27 -16.27
N ASP A 293 16.73 0.42 -17.29
CA ASP A 293 15.50 0.32 -18.10
C ASP A 293 14.34 -0.29 -17.32
N THR A 294 13.20 0.39 -17.32
CA THR A 294 11.97 0.02 -16.60
C THR A 294 10.74 -0.03 -17.50
N SER A 295 10.91 0.03 -18.82
CA SER A 295 9.78 0.02 -19.79
C SER A 295 8.91 -1.23 -19.69
N ASP A 296 9.50 -2.36 -19.29
CA ASP A 296 8.86 -3.67 -19.26
C ASP A 296 8.34 -4.04 -17.86
N LEU A 297 8.25 -3.05 -16.96
CA LEU A 297 7.66 -3.26 -15.65
C LEU A 297 6.14 -3.36 -15.71
N ARG A 298 5.60 -4.29 -14.92
CA ARG A 298 4.16 -4.43 -14.69
C ARG A 298 3.91 -4.98 -13.28
N LEU A 299 2.74 -4.69 -12.75
CA LEU A 299 2.20 -5.41 -11.60
C LEU A 299 1.50 -6.69 -12.08
N ALA A 300 1.31 -7.64 -11.17
CA ALA A 300 0.45 -8.79 -11.41
C ALA A 300 -1.00 -8.37 -11.76
N SER A 301 -1.44 -7.24 -11.23
CA SER A 301 -2.74 -6.60 -11.49
C SER A 301 -2.78 -5.78 -12.79
N GLY A 302 -1.64 -5.56 -13.47
CA GLY A 302 -1.58 -4.80 -14.72
C GLY A 302 -0.58 -3.65 -14.70
N ALA A 303 -1.00 -2.47 -15.17
CA ALA A 303 -0.18 -1.26 -15.23
C ALA A 303 0.17 -0.72 -13.83
N ALA A 304 1.11 0.21 -13.72
CA ALA A 304 1.61 0.68 -12.42
C ALA A 304 0.51 1.33 -11.57
N HIS A 305 -0.43 2.03 -12.22
CA HIS A 305 -1.57 2.65 -11.53
C HIS A 305 -2.56 1.65 -10.96
N THR A 306 -2.46 0.34 -11.25
CA THR A 306 -3.31 -0.69 -10.63
C THR A 306 -2.83 -1.08 -9.23
N PHE A 307 -1.82 -0.38 -8.70
CA PHE A 307 -1.30 -0.60 -7.36
C PHE A 307 -2.39 -0.50 -6.31
N HIS A 308 -2.45 -1.52 -5.48
CA HIS A 308 -3.25 -1.59 -4.28
C HIS A 308 -2.48 -2.40 -3.26
N TYR A 309 -2.96 -2.40 -2.03
CA TYR A 309 -2.50 -3.34 -1.04
C TYR A 309 -3.61 -3.68 -0.08
N ASP A 310 -3.34 -4.74 0.67
CA ASP A 310 -4.28 -5.41 1.51
C ASP A 310 -3.64 -5.59 2.88
N PHE A 311 -4.48 -5.49 3.90
CA PHE A 311 -4.07 -5.65 5.28
C PHE A 311 -5.03 -6.56 6.00
N PHE A 312 -4.50 -7.52 6.76
CA PHE A 312 -5.26 -8.37 7.67
C PHE A 312 -4.58 -8.34 9.04
N ASN A 313 -5.19 -7.62 9.98
CA ASN A 313 -4.66 -7.44 11.33
C ASN A 313 -4.67 -8.76 12.11
N ALA A 314 -3.49 -9.21 12.50
CA ALA A 314 -3.32 -10.32 13.43
C ALA A 314 -2.22 -10.07 14.46
N TRP A 315 -1.90 -8.80 14.72
CA TRP A 315 -1.07 -8.41 15.86
C TRP A 315 -1.55 -9.08 17.16
N ASP A 316 -0.60 -9.41 18.03
CA ASP A 316 -0.88 -9.58 19.45
C ASP A 316 -1.47 -8.29 20.01
N ASN A 317 -2.62 -8.40 20.67
CA ASN A 317 -3.42 -7.25 21.10
C ASN A 317 -2.67 -6.40 22.11
N ALA A 318 -1.94 -7.03 23.04
CA ALA A 318 -1.22 -6.30 24.08
C ALA A 318 -0.01 -5.55 23.48
N THR A 319 0.69 -6.21 22.56
CA THR A 319 1.84 -5.63 21.84
C THR A 319 1.42 -4.45 20.98
N LEU A 320 0.39 -4.58 20.14
CA LEU A 320 -0.09 -3.46 19.31
C LEU A 320 -0.60 -2.32 20.18
N LYS A 321 -1.31 -2.61 21.28
CA LYS A 321 -1.76 -1.58 22.21
C LYS A 321 -0.57 -0.82 22.82
N ALA A 322 0.47 -1.51 23.27
CA ALA A 322 1.66 -0.87 23.81
C ALA A 322 2.34 0.04 22.79
N MET A 323 2.48 -0.42 21.54
CA MET A 323 3.06 0.37 20.44
C MET A 323 2.22 1.61 20.12
N VAL A 324 0.89 1.48 20.02
CA VAL A 324 0.00 2.61 19.73
C VAL A 324 0.00 3.63 20.88
N ASP A 325 -0.14 3.17 22.12
CA ASP A 325 -0.19 4.04 23.30
C ASP A 325 1.13 4.80 23.49
N HIS A 326 2.25 4.11 23.32
CA HIS A 326 3.58 4.70 23.51
C HIS A 326 3.96 5.63 22.36
N CYS A 327 3.81 5.18 21.12
CA CYS A 327 4.38 5.88 19.96
C CYS A 327 3.41 6.87 19.32
N ILE A 328 2.17 6.46 19.09
CA ILE A 328 1.18 7.34 18.45
C ILE A 328 0.60 8.28 19.48
N VAL A 329 -0.03 7.75 20.53
CA VAL A 329 -0.65 8.56 21.60
C VAL A 329 0.40 9.35 22.38
N GLY A 330 1.60 8.79 22.57
CA GLY A 330 2.73 9.50 23.18
C GLY A 330 3.40 10.55 22.29
N GLY A 331 3.06 10.63 21.00
CA GLY A 331 3.57 11.64 20.05
C GLY A 331 5.06 11.49 19.74
N LEU A 332 5.50 10.27 19.45
CA LEU A 332 6.90 9.90 19.20
C LEU A 332 7.13 9.44 17.75
N GLN A 333 8.40 9.40 17.35
CA GLN A 333 8.84 8.73 16.11
C GLN A 333 9.56 7.43 16.43
N CYS A 334 8.80 6.36 16.56
CA CYS A 334 9.33 5.09 16.98
C CYS A 334 9.90 4.24 15.85
N ASP A 335 10.98 3.53 16.14
CA ASP A 335 11.43 2.35 15.41
C ASP A 335 10.54 1.11 15.73
N PRO A 336 10.83 -0.09 15.19
CA PRO A 336 10.04 -1.30 15.46
C PRO A 336 10.01 -1.76 16.91
N ARG A 337 10.93 -1.29 17.76
CA ARG A 337 10.94 -1.57 19.20
C ARG A 337 10.02 -0.62 19.97
N GLY A 338 9.51 0.42 19.31
CA GLY A 338 8.83 1.51 20.00
C GLY A 338 9.81 2.49 20.64
N TYR A 339 11.06 2.57 20.16
CA TYR A 339 12.05 3.51 20.67
C TYR A 339 12.19 4.72 19.74
N ASP A 340 12.16 5.93 20.31
CA ASP A 340 12.41 7.18 19.59
C ASP A 340 13.84 7.67 19.87
N GLN A 341 14.68 7.64 18.83
CA GLN A 341 16.09 8.07 18.93
C GLN A 341 16.24 9.55 19.29
N THR A 342 15.23 10.37 19.02
CA THR A 342 15.22 11.80 19.32
C THR A 342 14.65 12.12 20.71
N HIS A 343 13.97 11.16 21.34
CA HIS A 343 13.40 11.26 22.70
C HIS A 343 13.77 10.04 23.56
N PRO A 344 15.08 9.78 23.80
CA PRO A 344 15.54 8.60 24.54
C PRO A 344 14.98 8.51 25.97
N GLU A 345 14.61 9.64 26.57
CA GLU A 345 14.00 9.71 27.90
C GLU A 345 12.62 9.06 27.99
N ALA A 346 11.92 8.89 26.85
CA ALA A 346 10.65 8.18 26.81
C ALA A 346 10.81 6.66 26.98
N GLY A 347 12.01 6.12 26.73
CA GLY A 347 12.24 4.69 26.69
C GLY A 347 11.64 4.01 25.45
N ALA A 348 11.45 2.70 25.52
CA ALA A 348 10.90 1.89 24.43
C ALA A 348 9.62 1.18 24.87
N ALA A 349 8.68 0.99 23.95
CA ALA A 349 7.47 0.20 24.21
C ALA A 349 7.79 -1.28 24.44
N LEU A 350 8.80 -1.80 23.74
CA LEU A 350 9.22 -3.21 23.76
C LEU A 350 10.65 -3.36 24.29
N ASP A 351 10.96 -4.56 24.76
CA ASP A 351 12.29 -4.93 25.22
C ASP A 351 13.28 -5.12 24.04
N GLU A 352 14.51 -5.55 24.33
CA GLU A 352 15.54 -5.76 23.30
C GLU A 352 15.27 -6.93 22.34
N ASN A 353 14.31 -7.80 22.69
CA ASN A 353 13.82 -8.89 21.85
C ASN A 353 12.55 -8.50 21.09
N TYR A 354 12.14 -7.23 21.16
CA TYR A 354 10.90 -6.72 20.57
C TYR A 354 9.64 -7.39 21.15
N GLU A 355 9.71 -7.80 22.41
CA GLU A 355 8.60 -8.37 23.18
C GLU A 355 8.14 -7.38 24.25
N LEU A 356 6.94 -7.60 24.81
CA LEU A 356 6.47 -6.80 25.93
C LEU A 356 7.39 -7.01 27.14
N PRO A 357 7.79 -5.94 27.85
CA PRO A 357 8.53 -6.07 29.10
C PRO A 357 7.75 -6.91 30.12
N SER A 358 8.44 -7.87 30.73
CA SER A 358 7.89 -8.81 31.72
C SER A 358 7.41 -8.16 33.02
#